data_AF-A0A1G0E879-F1
#
_entry.id   AF-A0A1G0E879-F1
#
_cell.length_a   1.000
_cell.length_b   1.000
_cell.length_c   1.000
_cell.angle_alpha   90.00
_cell.angle_beta   90.00
_cell.angle_gamma   90.00
#
_symmetry.space_group_name_H-M   'P 1'
#
loop_
_entity.id
_entity.type
_entity.pdbx_description
1 polymer ?
#
loop_
_entity_poly.entity_id
_entity_poly.type
_entity_poly.pdbx_seq_one_letter_code
_entity_poly.pdbx_strand_id
1 'polypeptide(L)'
;MRKNPPTVSIIISTYNSPKALDLVLASLAEQDVDGFEVIVADDGSNDETKKVIESLRSKINYDIKHVWQPHDGFRAAMIRNKGVAFAKGDYLIFLDGDTIPLVSFVKKHQKLAENNYFIAGNRILLSPAFTQQVLQQEVSLQKWGIWHWLYAFCRGWINRFLPILPLGNLYFRYLFWDKWQGVKTCNLGVWKKDFIAVNGFDESYCGWGYEDSDLVVRLIRKGILRKDGRFAVPVLHLWHPDNNRAREPINHKKLEEVIHSTRIEAVDGVNQYIKFIPRGLPRDKAMGDYSQHPVARPFGACPRQLRNLAILPNLFQGGEAPLSPLGEPGVHTPGEVKKLIADEL
;
A
#
# COMPACT_ATOMS: atom_id res chain seq x y z
N MET A 1 16.37 -10.07 15.07
CA MET A 1 16.22 -9.18 13.89
C MET A 1 17.01 -9.79 12.75
N ARG A 2 16.54 -9.69 11.49
CA ARG A 2 17.29 -10.19 10.33
C ARG A 2 18.65 -9.47 10.24
N LYS A 3 19.72 -10.20 9.89
CA LYS A 3 21.06 -9.63 9.72
C LYS A 3 21.13 -8.64 8.54
N ASN A 4 20.31 -8.85 7.51
CA ASN A 4 20.19 -7.96 6.33
C ASN A 4 18.72 -7.61 6.04
N PRO A 5 18.42 -6.39 5.58
CA PRO A 5 17.08 -6.02 5.11
C PRO A 5 16.66 -6.85 3.88
N PRO A 6 15.36 -7.12 3.65
CA PRO A 6 14.92 -7.81 2.44
C PRO A 6 15.09 -6.94 1.19
N THR A 7 15.32 -7.58 0.04
CA THR A 7 15.20 -6.93 -1.27
C THR A 7 13.74 -6.55 -1.52
N VAL A 8 13.53 -5.37 -2.11
CA VAL A 8 12.20 -4.77 -2.26
C VAL A 8 11.84 -4.59 -3.73
N SER A 9 10.62 -5.00 -4.09
CA SER A 9 9.96 -4.59 -5.33
C SER A 9 8.74 -3.75 -5.00
N ILE A 10 8.69 -2.54 -5.53
CA ILE A 10 7.53 -1.64 -5.40
C ILE A 10 6.64 -1.84 -6.62
N ILE A 11 5.40 -2.25 -6.41
CA ILE A 11 4.41 -2.45 -7.47
C ILE A 11 3.48 -1.23 -7.47
N ILE A 12 3.61 -0.39 -8.50
CA ILE A 12 2.81 0.83 -8.65
C ILE A 12 1.68 0.58 -9.62
N SER A 13 0.43 0.53 -9.17
CA SER A 13 -0.73 0.51 -10.07
C SER A 13 -1.03 1.91 -10.62
N THR A 14 -1.24 2.05 -11.94
CA THR A 14 -1.57 3.34 -12.55
C THR A 14 -2.54 3.21 -13.72
N TYR A 15 -3.28 4.27 -14.00
CA TYR A 15 -4.13 4.44 -15.16
C TYR A 15 -4.33 5.93 -15.48
N ASN A 16 -3.94 6.35 -16.69
CA ASN A 16 -4.16 7.69 -17.27
C ASN A 16 -3.89 8.89 -16.32
N SER A 17 -2.86 8.78 -15.47
CA SER A 17 -2.49 9.80 -14.48
C SER A 17 -1.00 10.18 -14.56
N PRO A 18 -0.50 10.62 -15.72
CA PRO A 18 0.94 10.81 -15.96
C PRO A 18 1.61 11.80 -15.00
N LYS A 19 0.95 12.93 -14.68
CA LYS A 19 1.51 13.93 -13.75
C LYS A 19 1.62 13.43 -12.31
N ALA A 20 0.62 12.67 -11.86
CA ALA A 20 0.65 12.05 -10.55
C ALA A 20 1.77 11.00 -10.48
N LEU A 21 1.86 10.15 -11.50
CA LEU A 21 2.89 9.12 -11.59
C LEU A 21 4.30 9.73 -11.60
N ASP A 22 4.52 10.84 -12.32
CA ASP A 22 5.79 11.57 -12.33
C ASP A 22 6.24 11.95 -10.91
N LEU A 23 5.33 12.50 -10.10
CA LEU A 23 5.63 12.85 -8.70
C LEU A 23 5.91 11.63 -7.83
N VAL A 24 5.16 10.54 -8.00
CA VAL A 24 5.37 9.30 -7.24
C VAL A 24 6.74 8.71 -7.55
N LEU A 25 7.10 8.64 -8.84
CA LEU A 25 8.39 8.11 -9.28
C LEU A 25 9.56 9.03 -8.86
N ALA A 26 9.41 10.35 -8.97
CA ALA A 26 10.40 11.30 -8.47
C ALA A 26 10.58 11.19 -6.94
N SER A 27 9.49 11.03 -6.19
CA SER A 27 9.52 10.80 -4.74
C SER A 27 10.28 9.53 -4.35
N LEU A 28 10.17 8.47 -5.16
CA LEU A 28 10.95 7.25 -4.95
C LEU A 28 12.45 7.46 -5.20
N ALA A 29 12.85 8.41 -6.04
CA ALA A 29 14.27 8.70 -6.27
C ALA A 29 14.93 9.38 -5.05
N GLU A 30 14.11 10.01 -4.21
CA GLU A 30 14.51 10.69 -2.97
C GLU A 30 14.50 9.76 -1.74
N GLN A 31 14.36 8.44 -1.91
CA GLN A 31 14.36 7.51 -0.76
C GLN A 31 15.73 7.43 -0.08
N ASP A 32 15.75 7.27 1.24
CA ASP A 32 16.98 7.18 2.05
C ASP A 32 17.61 5.78 2.11
N VAL A 33 17.32 4.94 1.11
CA VAL A 33 17.83 3.58 0.94
C VAL A 33 17.86 3.21 -0.53
N ASP A 34 18.92 2.52 -0.97
CA ASP A 34 19.07 2.03 -2.34
C ASP A 34 18.70 0.55 -2.47
N GLY A 35 18.77 0.02 -3.70
CA GLY A 35 18.68 -1.42 -3.96
C GLY A 35 17.26 -1.99 -3.99
N PHE A 36 16.26 -1.15 -4.26
CA PHE A 36 14.92 -1.59 -4.61
C PHE A 36 14.68 -1.42 -6.12
N GLU A 37 13.66 -2.10 -6.63
CA GLU A 37 13.17 -1.92 -8.00
C GLU A 37 11.71 -1.45 -7.98
N VAL A 38 11.30 -0.81 -9.06
CA VAL A 38 9.94 -0.31 -9.27
C VAL A 38 9.34 -0.99 -10.50
N ILE A 39 8.17 -1.59 -10.32
CA ILE A 39 7.36 -2.13 -11.42
C ILE A 39 6.10 -1.27 -11.53
N VAL A 40 6.04 -0.45 -12.58
CA VAL A 40 4.83 0.29 -12.96
C VAL A 40 3.88 -0.67 -13.67
N ALA A 41 2.80 -1.01 -13.00
CA ALA A 41 1.73 -1.89 -13.42
C ALA A 41 0.58 -1.03 -13.98
N ASP A 42 0.56 -0.86 -15.30
CA ASP A 42 -0.27 0.10 -16.03
C ASP A 42 -1.50 -0.57 -16.68
N ASP A 43 -2.70 -0.17 -16.22
CA ASP A 43 -4.00 -0.76 -16.62
C ASP A 43 -4.56 -0.15 -17.91
N GLY A 44 -3.69 0.02 -18.90
CA GLY A 44 -4.07 0.48 -20.23
C GLY A 44 -4.08 1.99 -20.41
N SER A 45 -3.12 2.68 -19.79
CA SER A 45 -2.91 4.10 -20.09
C SER A 45 -2.53 4.32 -21.55
N ASN A 46 -2.76 5.56 -22.01
CA ASN A 46 -2.25 6.07 -23.27
C ASN A 46 -0.72 6.28 -23.26
N ASP A 47 -0.19 6.74 -24.40
CA ASP A 47 1.25 6.97 -24.60
C ASP A 47 1.88 8.02 -23.67
N GLU A 48 1.09 8.90 -23.03
CA GLU A 48 1.64 9.94 -22.14
C GLU A 48 2.27 9.31 -20.89
N THR A 49 1.62 8.31 -20.30
CA THR A 49 2.15 7.56 -19.15
C THR A 49 3.48 6.89 -19.50
N LYS A 50 3.56 6.26 -20.67
CA LYS A 50 4.79 5.63 -21.15
C LYS A 50 5.93 6.64 -21.31
N LYS A 51 5.64 7.81 -21.90
CA LYS A 51 6.62 8.91 -22.06
C LYS A 51 7.15 9.41 -20.73
N VAL A 52 6.30 9.54 -19.70
CA VAL A 52 6.74 9.90 -18.34
C VAL A 52 7.76 8.90 -17.82
N ILE A 53 7.44 7.61 -17.87
CA ILE A 53 8.32 6.53 -17.39
C ILE A 53 9.66 6.54 -18.14
N GLU A 54 9.63 6.68 -19.47
CA GLU A 54 10.83 6.73 -20.29
C GLU A 54 11.70 7.96 -19.99
N SER A 55 11.08 9.13 -19.80
CA SER A 55 11.79 10.37 -19.49
C SER A 55 12.46 10.39 -18.11
N LEU A 56 11.94 9.62 -17.16
CA LEU A 56 12.46 9.51 -15.81
C LEU A 56 13.60 8.51 -15.68
N ARG A 57 13.74 7.54 -16.59
CA ARG A 57 14.78 6.50 -16.53
C ARG A 57 16.20 7.04 -16.36
N SER A 58 16.50 8.22 -16.90
CA SER A 58 17.81 8.86 -16.78
C SER A 58 17.98 9.71 -15.52
N LYS A 59 16.91 9.94 -14.76
CA LYS A 59 16.86 10.83 -13.58
C LYS A 59 16.72 10.08 -12.25
N ILE A 60 16.42 8.79 -12.31
CA ILE A 60 16.19 7.92 -11.13
C ILE A 60 17.41 7.05 -10.84
N ASN A 61 17.54 6.63 -9.59
CA ASN A 61 18.63 5.79 -9.06
C ASN A 61 18.20 4.32 -8.79
N TYR A 62 17.03 3.89 -9.29
CA TYR A 62 16.49 2.54 -9.10
C TYR A 62 16.10 1.88 -10.44
N ASP A 63 16.06 0.55 -10.48
CA ASP A 63 15.58 -0.20 -11.67
C ASP A 63 14.08 0.01 -11.84
N ILE A 64 13.64 0.38 -13.05
CA ILE A 64 12.23 0.62 -13.37
C ILE A 64 11.76 -0.24 -14.54
N LYS A 65 10.66 -0.96 -14.33
CA LYS A 65 9.99 -1.75 -15.36
C LYS A 65 8.56 -1.27 -15.57
N HIS A 66 8.17 -1.17 -16.83
CA HIS A 66 6.79 -0.88 -17.22
C HIS A 66 6.13 -2.17 -17.69
N VAL A 67 5.03 -2.55 -17.04
CA VAL A 67 4.19 -3.69 -17.38
C VAL A 67 2.84 -3.12 -17.73
N TRP A 68 2.42 -3.32 -18.97
CA TRP A 68 1.20 -2.73 -19.53
C TRP A 68 0.23 -3.83 -19.96
N GLN A 69 -1.07 -3.55 -19.85
CA GLN A 69 -2.11 -4.36 -20.44
C GLN A 69 -3.15 -3.48 -21.16
N PRO A 70 -3.89 -4.02 -22.14
CA PRO A 70 -5.01 -3.29 -22.73
C PRO A 70 -6.06 -2.90 -21.67
N HIS A 71 -6.63 -1.70 -21.81
CA HIS A 71 -7.72 -1.26 -20.94
C HIS A 71 -9.01 -2.01 -21.30
N ASP A 72 -9.49 -2.84 -20.39
CA ASP A 72 -10.77 -3.56 -20.50
C ASP A 72 -11.59 -3.35 -19.22
N GLY A 73 -11.88 -2.07 -18.98
CA GLY A 73 -12.41 -1.59 -17.71
C GLY A 73 -11.37 -1.58 -16.59
N PHE A 74 -11.83 -1.33 -15.36
CA PHE A 74 -10.98 -1.28 -14.18
C PHE A 74 -10.57 -2.70 -13.75
N ARG A 75 -9.30 -3.06 -13.95
CA ARG A 75 -8.73 -4.40 -13.74
C ARG A 75 -7.47 -4.35 -12.85
N ALA A 76 -7.50 -3.56 -11.78
CA ALA A 76 -6.35 -3.37 -10.88
C ALA A 76 -5.77 -4.68 -10.30
N ALA A 77 -6.62 -5.65 -9.95
CA ALA A 77 -6.18 -6.97 -9.46
C ALA A 77 -5.25 -7.68 -10.48
N MET A 78 -5.68 -7.70 -11.75
CA MET A 78 -4.95 -8.32 -12.85
C MET A 78 -3.60 -7.65 -13.10
N ILE A 79 -3.59 -6.32 -13.24
CA ILE A 79 -2.34 -5.62 -13.58
C ILE A 79 -1.33 -5.69 -12.42
N ARG A 80 -1.79 -5.65 -11.17
CA ARG A 80 -0.92 -5.85 -9.99
C ARG A 80 -0.32 -7.26 -9.98
N ASN A 81 -1.11 -8.30 -10.27
CA ASN A 81 -0.60 -9.67 -10.41
C ASN A 81 0.45 -9.79 -11.52
N LYS A 82 0.20 -9.19 -12.70
CA LYS A 82 1.19 -9.14 -13.79
C LYS A 82 2.47 -8.43 -13.34
N GLY A 83 2.36 -7.31 -12.62
CA GLY A 83 3.51 -6.60 -12.04
C GLY A 83 4.33 -7.49 -11.10
N VAL A 84 3.68 -8.21 -10.18
CA VAL A 84 4.34 -9.15 -9.25
C VAL A 84 5.08 -10.28 -9.97
N ALA A 85 4.58 -10.73 -11.12
CA ALA A 85 5.27 -11.75 -11.92
C ALA A 85 6.67 -11.30 -12.36
N PHE A 86 6.88 -10.01 -12.59
CA PHE A 86 8.18 -9.44 -12.95
C PHE A 86 9.05 -8.99 -11.77
N ALA A 87 8.49 -8.90 -10.56
CA ALA A 87 9.22 -8.55 -9.35
C ALA A 87 10.34 -9.56 -9.05
N LYS A 88 11.51 -9.09 -8.64
CA LYS A 88 12.66 -9.90 -8.21
C LYS A 88 12.86 -9.87 -6.70
N GLY A 89 12.39 -8.82 -6.02
CA GLY A 89 12.47 -8.63 -4.58
C GLY A 89 11.67 -9.67 -3.77
N ASP A 90 12.20 -10.00 -2.60
CA ASP A 90 11.56 -10.92 -1.65
C ASP A 90 10.36 -10.27 -0.95
N TYR A 91 10.35 -8.95 -0.85
CA TYR A 91 9.32 -8.15 -0.21
C TYR A 91 8.65 -7.22 -1.21
N LEU A 92 7.33 -7.30 -1.29
CA LEU A 92 6.50 -6.48 -2.17
C LEU A 92 5.95 -5.30 -1.38
N ILE A 93 6.00 -4.11 -1.98
CA ILE A 93 5.26 -2.94 -1.50
C ILE A 93 4.31 -2.51 -2.62
N PHE A 94 3.01 -2.60 -2.38
CA PHE A 94 2.00 -2.05 -3.27
C PHE A 94 1.78 -0.57 -2.96
N LEU A 95 1.70 0.22 -4.03
CA LEU A 95 1.53 1.66 -4.02
C LEU A 95 0.61 2.04 -5.19
N ASP A 96 -0.23 3.06 -5.03
CA ASP A 96 -1.02 3.59 -6.16
C ASP A 96 -0.28 4.76 -6.82
N GLY A 97 -0.46 4.93 -8.13
CA GLY A 97 0.23 5.93 -8.97
C GLY A 97 -0.09 7.39 -8.65
N ASP A 98 -0.92 7.64 -7.64
CA ASP A 98 -1.32 8.93 -7.09
C ASP A 98 -1.02 9.05 -5.59
N THR A 99 -0.22 8.12 -5.05
CA THR A 99 0.23 8.13 -3.66
C THR A 99 1.72 8.42 -3.55
N ILE A 100 2.06 9.59 -3.00
CA ILE A 100 3.44 10.06 -2.85
C ILE A 100 4.00 9.50 -1.52
N PRO A 101 5.02 8.63 -1.57
CA PRO A 101 5.70 8.17 -0.35
C PRO A 101 6.58 9.28 0.24
N LEU A 102 6.89 9.19 1.53
CA LEU A 102 7.88 10.07 2.17
C LEU A 102 9.30 9.49 2.03
N VAL A 103 10.35 10.31 2.13
CA VAL A 103 11.78 9.95 2.03
C VAL A 103 12.19 8.62 2.71
N SER A 104 11.62 8.28 3.87
CA SER A 104 12.00 7.08 4.63
C SER A 104 11.08 5.88 4.45
N PHE A 105 10.19 5.91 3.46
CA PHE A 105 9.11 4.95 3.26
C PHE A 105 9.63 3.52 3.03
N VAL A 106 10.55 3.33 2.08
CA VAL A 106 11.08 1.99 1.73
C VAL A 106 11.83 1.38 2.90
N LYS A 107 12.75 2.15 3.51
CA LYS A 107 13.54 1.73 4.66
C LYS A 107 12.69 1.36 5.87
N LYS A 108 11.61 2.10 6.11
CA LYS A 108 10.68 1.80 7.21
C LYS A 108 9.84 0.56 6.93
N HIS A 109 9.42 0.33 5.67
CA HIS A 109 8.81 -0.95 5.28
C HIS A 109 9.76 -2.11 5.52
N GLN A 110 11.03 -2.02 5.09
CA GLN A 110 12.05 -3.04 5.35
C GLN A 110 12.27 -3.29 6.85
N LYS A 111 12.28 -2.24 7.67
CA LYS A 111 12.45 -2.35 9.13
C LYS A 111 11.25 -3.00 9.81
N LEU A 112 10.04 -2.75 9.31
CA LEU A 112 8.81 -3.31 9.84
C LEU A 112 8.55 -4.73 9.34
N ALA A 113 9.11 -5.12 8.19
CA ALA A 113 8.93 -6.42 7.57
C ALA A 113 9.30 -7.55 8.53
N GLU A 114 8.36 -8.47 8.73
CA GLU A 114 8.47 -9.57 9.67
C GLU A 114 7.80 -10.80 9.06
N ASN A 115 8.43 -11.97 9.17
CA ASN A 115 7.85 -13.19 8.64
C ASN A 115 6.48 -13.45 9.29
N ASN A 116 5.52 -13.98 8.53
CA ASN A 116 4.14 -14.21 8.98
C ASN A 116 3.34 -12.93 9.25
N TYR A 117 3.84 -11.76 8.87
CA TYR A 117 3.09 -10.51 8.93
C TYR A 117 3.09 -9.78 7.59
N PHE A 118 1.96 -9.19 7.23
CA PHE A 118 1.86 -8.15 6.21
C PHE A 118 1.69 -6.78 6.91
N ILE A 119 2.10 -5.71 6.24
CA ILE A 119 2.00 -4.33 6.74
C ILE A 119 0.83 -3.64 6.07
N ALA A 120 -0.15 -3.25 6.89
CA ALA A 120 -1.22 -2.35 6.47
C ALA A 120 -0.78 -0.90 6.71
N GLY A 121 -0.34 -0.23 5.65
CA GLY A 121 -0.01 1.18 5.70
C GLY A 121 -1.25 2.08 5.69
N ASN A 122 -1.03 3.37 5.89
CA ASN A 122 -2.08 4.37 5.92
C ASN A 122 -1.83 5.45 4.86
N ARG A 123 -2.90 6.13 4.48
CA ARG A 123 -2.87 7.28 3.58
C ARG A 123 -3.32 8.54 4.29
N ILE A 124 -2.80 9.67 3.82
CA ILE A 124 -3.19 11.02 4.23
C ILE A 124 -3.72 11.68 2.98
N LEU A 125 -4.98 12.09 3.01
CA LEU A 125 -5.66 12.66 1.85
C LEU A 125 -5.29 14.14 1.74
N LEU A 126 -4.81 14.54 0.57
CA LEU A 126 -4.62 15.94 0.24
C LEU A 126 -5.97 16.57 -0.14
N SER A 127 -6.11 17.88 0.07
CA SER A 127 -7.23 18.64 -0.47
C SER A 127 -7.10 18.84 -2.00
N PRO A 128 -8.20 19.13 -2.71
CA PRO A 128 -8.14 19.41 -4.16
C PRO A 128 -7.18 20.56 -4.49
N ALA A 129 -7.27 21.67 -3.76
CA ALA A 129 -6.43 22.85 -3.99
C ALA A 129 -4.94 22.55 -3.74
N PHE A 130 -4.62 21.85 -2.65
CA PHE A 130 -3.25 21.50 -2.34
C PHE A 130 -2.68 20.46 -3.32
N THR A 131 -3.52 19.54 -3.80
CA THR A 131 -3.14 18.60 -4.87
C THR A 131 -2.71 19.33 -6.14
N GLN A 132 -3.39 20.40 -6.54
CA GLN A 132 -2.98 21.18 -7.72
C GLN A 132 -1.62 21.85 -7.53
N GLN A 133 -1.36 22.44 -6.36
CA GLN A 133 -0.05 23.04 -6.04
C GLN A 133 1.08 22.00 -6.09
N VAL A 134 0.82 20.81 -5.56
CA VAL A 134 1.77 19.68 -5.58
C VAL A 134 2.01 19.19 -7.02
N LEU A 135 0.95 19.03 -7.82
CA LEU A 135 1.05 18.65 -9.25
C LEU A 135 1.80 19.66 -10.11
N GLN A 136 1.77 20.94 -9.73
CA GLN A 136 2.52 22.02 -10.39
C GLN A 136 3.97 22.13 -9.88
N GLN A 137 4.39 21.25 -8.96
CA GLN A 137 5.71 21.25 -8.32
C GLN A 137 6.07 22.57 -7.61
N GLU A 138 5.05 23.33 -7.18
CA GLU A 138 5.24 24.57 -6.41
C GLU A 138 5.74 24.28 -4.99
N VAL A 139 5.60 23.03 -4.53
CA VAL A 139 5.93 22.60 -3.17
C VAL A 139 6.83 21.36 -3.21
N SER A 140 7.97 21.44 -2.52
CA SER A 140 8.88 20.31 -2.32
C SER A 140 8.54 19.52 -1.04
N LEU A 141 7.57 18.60 -1.12
CA LEU A 141 7.10 17.81 0.03
C LEU A 141 8.21 17.03 0.76
N GLN A 142 9.24 16.58 0.04
CA GLN A 142 10.35 15.81 0.64
C GLN A 142 11.21 16.62 1.61
N LYS A 143 11.17 17.96 1.53
CA LYS A 143 11.90 18.88 2.41
C LYS A 143 11.11 19.26 3.66
N TRP A 144 9.86 18.83 3.77
CA TRP A 144 8.97 19.25 4.84
C TRP A 144 9.30 18.55 6.17
N GLY A 145 9.71 19.35 7.15
CA GLY A 145 9.76 18.95 8.56
C GLY A 145 8.38 18.92 9.22
N ILE A 146 8.32 18.45 10.47
CA ILE A 146 7.05 18.23 11.20
C ILE A 146 6.17 19.47 11.33
N TRP A 147 6.77 20.67 11.44
CA TRP A 147 6.04 21.92 11.54
C TRP A 147 5.32 22.32 10.24
N HIS A 148 5.88 21.97 9.08
CA HIS A 148 5.21 22.18 7.80
C HIS A 148 3.97 21.29 7.69
N TRP A 149 4.07 20.04 8.14
CA TRP A 149 2.95 19.11 8.17
C TRP A 149 1.86 19.54 9.14
N LEU A 150 2.23 20.02 10.33
CA LEU A 150 1.27 20.58 11.29
C LEU A 150 0.58 21.82 10.71
N TYR A 151 1.33 22.69 10.05
CA TYR A 151 0.77 23.85 9.37
C TYR A 151 -0.22 23.43 8.27
N ALA A 152 0.15 22.48 7.42
CA ALA A 152 -0.73 21.96 6.36
C ALA A 152 -2.03 21.36 6.92
N PHE A 153 -1.95 20.67 8.06
CA PHE A 153 -3.13 20.18 8.76
C PHE A 153 -4.02 21.33 9.25
N CYS A 154 -3.46 22.32 9.93
CA CYS A 154 -4.20 23.51 10.38
C CYS A 154 -4.82 24.32 9.22
N ARG A 155 -4.29 24.18 8.00
CA ARG A 155 -4.82 24.80 6.77
C ARG A 155 -5.87 23.95 6.05
N GLY A 156 -6.18 22.75 6.53
CA GLY A 156 -7.06 21.81 5.84
C GLY A 156 -6.48 21.27 4.53
N TRP A 157 -5.16 21.36 4.33
CA TRP A 157 -4.48 20.83 3.14
C TRP A 157 -4.30 19.32 3.21
N ILE A 158 -4.23 18.78 4.43
CA ILE A 158 -4.22 17.35 4.71
C ILE A 158 -5.31 17.01 5.71
N ASN A 159 -5.93 15.84 5.58
CA ASN A 159 -6.99 15.42 6.48
C ASN A 159 -6.51 14.87 7.83
N ARG A 160 -5.22 14.47 7.93
CA ARG A 160 -4.66 13.86 9.13
C ARG A 160 -3.20 14.26 9.34
N PHE A 161 -2.81 14.53 10.59
CA PHE A 161 -1.44 14.88 10.98
C PHE A 161 -0.72 13.75 11.71
N LEU A 162 -1.39 13.07 12.65
CA LEU A 162 -0.75 12.11 13.55
C LEU A 162 0.05 11.01 12.83
N PRO A 163 -0.40 10.42 11.71
CA PRO A 163 0.36 9.33 11.08
C PRO A 163 1.75 9.73 10.55
N ILE A 164 2.02 11.03 10.39
CA ILE A 164 3.33 11.58 9.98
C ILE A 164 4.36 11.51 11.12
N LEU A 165 3.89 11.56 12.37
CA LEU A 165 4.77 11.54 13.54
C LEU A 165 5.59 10.24 13.55
N PRO A 166 6.93 10.31 13.67
CA PRO A 166 7.79 9.13 13.60
C PRO A 166 7.83 8.39 14.93
N LEU A 167 6.67 8.00 15.49
CA LEU A 167 6.56 7.40 16.82
C LEU A 167 7.13 5.96 16.93
N GLY A 168 7.91 5.51 15.95
CA GLY A 168 8.76 4.34 16.09
C GLY A 168 8.01 3.01 16.25
N ASN A 169 8.68 1.99 16.78
CA ASN A 169 8.15 0.64 16.86
C ASN A 169 7.34 0.47 18.15
N LEU A 170 6.03 0.71 18.05
CA LEU A 170 5.12 0.63 19.19
C LEU A 170 4.38 -0.71 19.19
N TYR A 171 4.17 -1.28 20.38
CA TYR A 171 3.47 -2.56 20.53
C TYR A 171 2.02 -2.54 20.02
N PHE A 172 1.42 -1.35 19.89
CA PHE A 172 0.05 -1.21 19.34
C PHE A 172 -0.07 -1.78 17.91
N ARG A 173 1.04 -1.92 17.17
CA ARG A 173 1.07 -2.43 15.79
C ARG A 173 0.43 -3.81 15.62
N TYR A 174 0.38 -4.58 16.71
CA TYR A 174 -0.18 -5.92 16.74
C TYR A 174 -1.60 -5.98 17.31
N LEU A 175 -2.23 -4.87 17.70
CA LEU A 175 -3.56 -4.91 18.34
C LEU A 175 -4.67 -5.46 17.44
N PHE A 176 -4.57 -5.21 16.13
CA PHE A 176 -5.57 -5.58 15.13
C PHE A 176 -5.07 -6.68 14.19
N TRP A 177 -4.26 -7.61 14.72
CA TRP A 177 -3.55 -8.63 13.97
C TRP A 177 -4.46 -9.57 13.15
N ASP A 178 -5.72 -9.76 13.59
CA ASP A 178 -6.73 -10.62 12.95
C ASP A 178 -7.76 -9.83 12.12
N LYS A 179 -7.63 -8.50 12.01
CA LYS A 179 -8.63 -7.64 11.35
C LYS A 179 -8.21 -7.27 9.93
N TRP A 180 -9.03 -7.69 8.97
CA TRP A 180 -8.85 -7.35 7.55
C TRP A 180 -9.33 -5.92 7.21
N GLN A 181 -10.25 -5.35 8.02
CA GLN A 181 -10.87 -4.07 7.71
C GLN A 181 -9.87 -2.92 7.71
N GLY A 182 -10.03 -2.01 6.73
CA GLY A 182 -9.21 -0.79 6.61
C GLY A 182 -7.83 -1.01 5.99
N VAL A 183 -7.50 -2.24 5.55
CA VAL A 183 -6.29 -2.48 4.75
C VAL A 183 -6.58 -2.06 3.31
N LYS A 184 -5.66 -1.28 2.72
CA LYS A 184 -5.76 -0.76 1.36
C LYS A 184 -4.49 -1.07 0.57
N THR A 185 -4.65 -1.49 -0.68
CA THR A 185 -3.51 -1.81 -1.56
C THR A 185 -2.66 -0.59 -1.93
N CYS A 186 -3.20 0.62 -1.82
CA CYS A 186 -2.45 1.87 -1.99
C CYS A 186 -1.21 1.99 -1.09
N ASN A 187 -1.12 1.16 -0.03
CA ASN A 187 0.03 1.07 0.85
C ASN A 187 0.02 -0.27 1.62
N LEU A 188 0.43 -1.34 0.94
CA LEU A 188 0.47 -2.70 1.50
C LEU A 188 1.86 -3.31 1.33
N GLY A 189 2.49 -3.69 2.43
CA GLY A 189 3.75 -4.45 2.42
C GLY A 189 3.49 -5.93 2.67
N VAL A 190 4.04 -6.84 1.85
CA VAL A 190 3.85 -8.29 2.03
C VAL A 190 5.05 -9.07 1.47
N TRP A 191 5.39 -10.20 2.10
CA TRP A 191 6.38 -11.10 1.53
C TRP A 191 5.86 -11.70 0.22
N LYS A 192 6.71 -11.69 -0.82
CA LYS A 192 6.36 -12.26 -2.12
C LYS A 192 5.92 -13.73 -2.01
N LYS A 193 6.60 -14.52 -1.17
CA LYS A 193 6.24 -15.91 -0.89
C LYS A 193 4.82 -16.05 -0.31
N ASP A 194 4.40 -15.12 0.55
CA ASP A 194 3.10 -15.18 1.24
C ASP A 194 1.99 -14.73 0.29
N PHE A 195 2.27 -13.73 -0.54
CA PHE A 195 1.40 -13.31 -1.65
C PHE A 195 1.16 -14.46 -2.66
N ILE A 196 2.22 -15.16 -3.08
CA ILE A 196 2.12 -16.31 -3.98
C ILE A 196 1.38 -17.48 -3.31
N ALA A 197 1.59 -17.71 -2.01
CA ALA A 197 0.96 -18.78 -1.27
C ALA A 197 -0.58 -18.66 -1.17
N VAL A 198 -1.14 -17.47 -1.41
CA VAL A 198 -2.58 -17.23 -1.52
C VAL A 198 -3.03 -16.98 -2.97
N ASN A 199 -2.17 -17.25 -3.96
CA ASN A 199 -2.40 -16.98 -5.38
C ASN A 199 -2.65 -15.49 -5.72
N GLY A 200 -2.12 -14.56 -4.92
CA GLY A 200 -2.20 -13.11 -5.19
C GLY A 200 -3.61 -12.52 -5.13
N PHE A 201 -3.85 -11.46 -5.91
CA PHE A 201 -5.19 -10.87 -6.03
C PHE A 201 -6.12 -11.78 -6.85
N ASP A 202 -7.40 -11.81 -6.51
CA ASP A 202 -8.41 -12.50 -7.33
C ASP A 202 -8.85 -11.60 -8.50
N GLU A 203 -8.51 -12.02 -9.72
CA GLU A 203 -8.75 -11.27 -10.96
C GLU A 203 -10.20 -11.29 -11.41
N SER A 204 -11.06 -12.05 -10.74
CA SER A 204 -12.50 -11.96 -10.95
C SER A 204 -13.06 -10.63 -10.44
N TYR A 205 -12.36 -9.92 -9.54
CA TYR A 205 -12.72 -8.56 -9.13
C TYR A 205 -12.50 -7.59 -10.29
N CYS A 206 -13.59 -7.04 -10.81
CA CYS A 206 -13.61 -6.08 -11.92
C CYS A 206 -14.40 -4.86 -11.46
N GLY A 207 -13.92 -3.66 -11.78
CA GLY A 207 -14.47 -2.44 -11.21
C GLY A 207 -13.90 -2.13 -9.83
N TRP A 208 -14.42 -1.07 -9.22
CA TRP A 208 -13.96 -0.61 -7.92
C TRP A 208 -14.30 -1.60 -6.79
N GLY A 209 -13.32 -1.85 -5.91
CA GLY A 209 -13.52 -2.29 -4.55
C GLY A 209 -13.33 -3.79 -4.26
N TYR A 210 -12.90 -4.04 -3.02
CA TYR A 210 -12.86 -5.31 -2.29
C TYR A 210 -11.84 -6.37 -2.75
N GLU A 211 -11.05 -6.11 -3.80
CA GLU A 211 -9.94 -6.98 -4.17
C GLU A 211 -8.81 -6.97 -3.12
N ASP A 212 -8.63 -5.81 -2.46
CA ASP A 212 -7.72 -5.60 -1.34
C ASP A 212 -8.13 -6.42 -0.11
N SER A 213 -9.41 -6.39 0.20
CA SER A 213 -10.03 -7.00 1.36
C SER A 213 -10.03 -8.53 1.23
N ASP A 214 -10.36 -9.05 0.04
CA ASP A 214 -10.28 -10.48 -0.28
C ASP A 214 -8.86 -11.03 -0.08
N LEU A 215 -7.85 -10.36 -0.64
CA LEU A 215 -6.44 -10.75 -0.46
C LEU A 215 -6.08 -10.87 1.03
N VAL A 216 -6.47 -9.88 1.82
CA VAL A 216 -6.13 -9.84 3.25
C VAL A 216 -6.86 -10.91 4.05
N VAL A 217 -8.15 -11.16 3.77
CA VAL A 217 -8.90 -12.26 4.38
C VAL A 217 -8.19 -13.59 4.13
N ARG A 218 -7.75 -13.84 2.89
CA ARG A 218 -7.02 -15.05 2.53
C ARG A 218 -5.65 -15.15 3.21
N LEU A 219 -4.89 -14.06 3.29
CA LEU A 219 -3.62 -14.00 4.02
C LEU A 219 -3.79 -14.35 5.51
N ILE A 220 -4.75 -13.71 6.18
CA ILE A 220 -5.04 -13.97 7.60
C ILE A 220 -5.45 -15.43 7.81
N ARG A 221 -6.32 -15.96 6.94
CA ARG A 221 -6.75 -17.37 7.02
C ARG A 221 -5.60 -18.36 6.78
N LYS A 222 -4.58 -17.96 6.00
CA LYS A 222 -3.34 -18.72 5.80
C LYS A 222 -2.34 -18.59 6.97
N GLY A 223 -2.64 -17.71 7.94
CA GLY A 223 -1.81 -17.47 9.13
C GLY A 223 -0.82 -16.32 9.00
N ILE A 224 -0.94 -15.49 7.95
CA ILE A 224 -0.16 -14.26 7.78
C ILE A 224 -0.97 -13.09 8.35
N LEU A 225 -0.49 -12.55 9.47
CA LEU A 225 -1.25 -11.61 10.30
C LEU A 225 -0.96 -10.15 9.95
N ARG A 226 -1.84 -9.27 10.38
CA ARG A 226 -1.67 -7.84 10.16
C ARG A 226 -0.67 -7.22 11.14
N LYS A 227 0.17 -6.34 10.62
CA LYS A 227 0.95 -5.36 11.36
C LYS A 227 0.59 -3.96 10.90
N ASP A 228 0.24 -3.09 11.84
CA ASP A 228 -0.16 -1.72 11.52
C ASP A 228 1.04 -0.85 11.12
N GLY A 229 0.91 -0.09 10.03
CA GLY A 229 1.95 0.78 9.46
C GLY A 229 1.92 2.23 9.96
N ARG A 230 0.93 2.63 10.78
CA ARG A 230 0.81 4.00 11.32
C ARG A 230 2.09 4.46 12.02
N PHE A 231 2.38 5.75 11.95
CA PHE A 231 3.60 6.39 12.49
C PHE A 231 4.93 5.91 11.88
N ALA A 232 4.88 5.17 10.77
CA ALA A 232 6.06 4.68 10.09
C ALA A 232 5.97 4.93 8.59
N VAL A 233 4.97 4.37 7.92
CA VAL A 233 4.93 4.31 6.47
C VAL A 233 3.73 5.08 5.89
N PRO A 234 3.37 6.31 6.32
CA PRO A 234 2.29 7.03 5.68
C PRO A 234 2.63 7.37 4.23
N VAL A 235 1.60 7.41 3.38
CA VAL A 235 1.68 7.97 2.02
C VAL A 235 0.72 9.15 1.89
N LEU A 236 1.06 10.10 1.02
CA LEU A 236 0.20 11.25 0.72
C LEU A 236 -0.61 10.92 -0.53
N HIS A 237 -1.91 10.83 -0.40
CA HIS A 237 -2.81 10.48 -1.49
C HIS A 237 -3.30 11.77 -2.13
N LEU A 238 -2.92 11.97 -3.39
CA LEU A 238 -3.41 13.09 -4.19
C LEU A 238 -4.93 13.00 -4.30
N TRP A 239 -5.61 14.14 -4.25
CA TRP A 239 -7.04 14.16 -4.45
C TRP A 239 -7.38 13.84 -5.91
N HIS A 240 -8.36 12.97 -6.11
CA HIS A 240 -8.95 12.71 -7.41
C HIS A 240 -10.46 12.50 -7.24
N PRO A 241 -11.27 12.67 -8.31
CA PRO A 241 -12.69 12.33 -8.28
C PRO A 241 -12.92 10.85 -7.97
N ASP A 242 -14.04 10.53 -7.34
CA ASP A 242 -14.40 9.14 -7.05
C ASP A 242 -14.44 8.28 -8.32
N ASN A 243 -13.91 7.07 -8.19
CA ASN A 243 -13.98 6.06 -9.23
C ASN A 243 -15.41 5.55 -9.41
N ASN A 244 -15.73 5.04 -10.61
CA ASN A 244 -17.02 4.42 -10.88
C ASN A 244 -17.25 3.18 -9.99
N ARG A 245 -18.26 3.25 -9.13
CA ARG A 245 -18.62 2.20 -8.16
C ARG A 245 -19.77 1.29 -8.60
N ALA A 246 -20.16 1.29 -9.88
CA ALA A 246 -21.26 0.46 -10.38
C ALA A 246 -21.11 -1.05 -10.09
N ARG A 247 -19.87 -1.53 -9.96
CA ARG A 247 -19.54 -2.93 -9.64
C ARG A 247 -19.37 -3.22 -8.14
N GLU A 248 -19.38 -2.19 -7.29
CA GLU A 248 -19.14 -2.32 -5.86
C GLU A 248 -20.08 -3.34 -5.19
N PRO A 249 -21.41 -3.36 -5.44
CA PRO A 249 -22.30 -4.34 -4.81
C PRO A 249 -21.99 -5.79 -5.20
N ILE A 250 -21.54 -6.01 -6.44
CA ILE A 250 -21.15 -7.33 -6.96
C ILE A 250 -19.86 -7.78 -6.28
N ASN A 251 -18.87 -6.89 -6.19
CA ASN A 251 -17.59 -7.18 -5.55
C ASN A 251 -17.74 -7.38 -4.03
N HIS A 252 -18.66 -6.65 -3.39
CA HIS A 252 -19.01 -6.86 -1.99
C HIS A 252 -19.58 -8.27 -1.77
N LYS A 253 -20.53 -8.72 -2.61
CA LYS A 253 -21.06 -10.08 -2.53
C LYS A 253 -19.97 -11.15 -2.65
N LYS A 254 -19.01 -10.95 -3.56
CA LYS A 254 -17.84 -11.85 -3.69
C LYS A 254 -17.01 -11.89 -2.41
N LEU A 255 -16.74 -10.74 -1.80
CA LEU A 255 -16.02 -10.67 -0.53
C LEU A 255 -16.77 -11.42 0.57
N GLU A 256 -18.09 -11.22 0.67
CA GLU A 256 -18.92 -11.93 1.64
C GLU A 256 -18.85 -13.45 1.47
N GLU A 257 -18.84 -13.95 0.23
CA GLU A 257 -18.63 -15.37 -0.06
C GLU A 257 -17.24 -15.87 0.42
N VAL A 258 -16.19 -15.05 0.27
CA VAL A 258 -14.85 -15.40 0.78
C VAL A 258 -14.81 -15.38 2.31
N ILE A 259 -15.43 -14.38 2.95
CA ILE A 259 -15.51 -14.27 4.41
C ILE A 259 -16.20 -15.51 5.00
N HIS A 260 -17.30 -15.97 4.40
CA HIS A 260 -18.09 -17.11 4.86
C HIS A 260 -17.60 -18.48 4.37
N SER A 261 -16.49 -18.55 3.62
CA SER A 261 -15.91 -19.81 3.15
C SER A 261 -14.61 -20.16 3.90
N THR A 262 -13.97 -21.27 3.52
CA THR A 262 -12.61 -21.63 3.97
C THR A 262 -11.53 -21.28 2.94
N ARG A 263 -11.87 -20.49 1.91
CA ARG A 263 -10.97 -20.18 0.80
C ARG A 263 -9.72 -19.44 1.27
N ILE A 264 -8.56 -19.94 0.85
CA ILE A 264 -7.23 -19.36 1.13
C ILE A 264 -6.48 -18.92 -0.14
N GLU A 265 -6.93 -19.36 -1.32
CA GLU A 265 -6.32 -19.01 -2.60
C GLU A 265 -7.33 -18.28 -3.49
N ALA A 266 -6.86 -17.30 -4.25
CA ALA A 266 -7.65 -16.65 -5.31
C ALA A 266 -8.10 -17.67 -6.38
N VAL A 267 -9.27 -17.45 -6.99
CA VAL A 267 -9.77 -18.30 -8.10
C VAL A 267 -8.88 -18.13 -9.32
N ASP A 268 -8.79 -16.89 -9.80
CA ASP A 268 -7.92 -16.48 -10.90
C ASP A 268 -6.88 -15.52 -10.32
N GLY A 269 -5.60 -15.89 -10.39
CA GLY A 269 -4.59 -15.19 -9.60
C GLY A 269 -3.18 -15.29 -10.17
N VAL A 270 -2.20 -14.81 -9.41
CA VAL A 270 -0.83 -14.55 -9.88
C VAL A 270 -0.11 -15.79 -10.44
N ASN A 271 -0.49 -17.00 -10.01
CA ASN A 271 0.15 -18.24 -10.44
C ASN A 271 0.08 -18.45 -11.96
N GLN A 272 -0.93 -17.88 -12.63
CA GLN A 272 -1.05 -17.94 -14.08
C GLN A 272 0.08 -17.20 -14.81
N TYR A 273 0.67 -16.18 -14.20
CA TYR A 273 1.77 -15.42 -14.80
C TYR A 273 3.14 -15.98 -14.39
N ILE A 274 3.27 -16.48 -13.16
CA ILE A 274 4.56 -16.97 -12.63
C ILE A 274 4.97 -18.31 -13.26
N LYS A 275 4.00 -19.18 -13.58
CA LYS A 275 4.28 -20.48 -14.23
C LYS A 275 4.79 -20.34 -15.67
N PHE A 276 4.54 -19.20 -16.32
CA PHE A 276 4.79 -18.98 -17.75
C PHE A 276 6.03 -18.14 -18.07
N ILE A 277 6.80 -17.67 -17.08
CA ILE A 277 8.07 -16.99 -17.36
C ILE A 277 9.12 -18.03 -17.76
N PRO A 278 9.62 -18.04 -19.01
CA PRO A 278 10.59 -19.04 -19.47
C PRO A 278 11.84 -18.99 -18.59
N ARG A 279 12.30 -20.16 -18.14
CA ARG A 279 13.55 -20.34 -17.38
C ARG A 279 14.75 -20.05 -18.29
N GLY A 280 15.04 -18.79 -18.57
CA GLY A 280 16.04 -18.38 -19.57
C GLY A 280 17.04 -17.31 -19.14
N LEU A 281 17.07 -16.91 -17.86
CA LEU A 281 18.09 -15.99 -17.34
C LEU A 281 18.85 -16.66 -16.18
N PRO A 282 20.19 -16.52 -16.10
CA PRO A 282 21.01 -17.31 -15.19
C PRO A 282 20.60 -17.05 -13.73
N ARG A 283 20.20 -18.12 -13.04
CA ARG A 283 20.02 -18.09 -11.59
C ARG A 283 21.36 -18.41 -10.95
N ASP A 284 22.08 -17.39 -10.51
CA ASP A 284 23.14 -17.61 -9.56
C ASP A 284 22.52 -17.97 -8.20
N LYS A 285 22.68 -19.26 -7.90
CA LYS A 285 22.66 -19.97 -6.61
C LYS A 285 22.13 -19.18 -5.40
N ALA A 286 20.89 -19.49 -5.01
CA ALA A 286 20.53 -19.93 -3.65
C ALA A 286 19.01 -20.11 -3.52
N MET A 287 18.48 -21.23 -3.96
CA MET A 287 17.29 -21.81 -3.33
C MET A 287 17.75 -23.08 -2.64
N GLY A 288 18.09 -22.94 -1.36
CA GLY A 288 18.27 -24.09 -0.49
C GLY A 288 16.95 -24.83 -0.35
N ASP A 289 16.97 -26.11 -0.69
CA ASP A 289 15.95 -27.09 -0.40
C ASP A 289 15.70 -27.12 1.12
N TYR A 290 14.55 -26.63 1.55
CA TYR A 290 14.03 -26.80 2.91
C TYR A 290 12.65 -27.46 2.83
N SER A 291 12.63 -28.66 2.24
CA SER A 291 11.49 -29.54 2.23
C SER A 291 11.40 -30.42 3.49
N GLN A 292 11.82 -29.96 4.67
CA GLN A 292 11.50 -30.64 5.94
C GLN A 292 11.38 -29.64 7.10
N HIS A 293 10.19 -29.08 7.31
CA HIS A 293 9.79 -28.55 8.62
C HIS A 293 8.36 -28.99 8.93
N PRO A 294 8.10 -29.48 10.15
CA PRO A 294 6.81 -30.03 10.52
C PRO A 294 5.75 -28.92 10.48
N VAL A 295 4.55 -29.30 10.04
CA VAL A 295 3.32 -28.53 10.22
C VAL A 295 3.30 -27.99 11.66
N ALA A 296 3.44 -26.68 11.81
CA ALA A 296 3.43 -26.04 13.11
C ALA A 296 2.08 -26.33 13.77
N ARG A 297 2.10 -27.01 14.92
CA ARG A 297 0.95 -27.17 15.81
C ARG A 297 0.40 -25.78 16.17
N PRO A 298 -0.91 -25.66 16.47
CA PRO A 298 -1.42 -24.42 17.03
C PRO A 298 -0.74 -24.18 18.39
N PHE A 299 -0.67 -22.92 18.79
CA PHE A 299 -0.27 -22.38 20.10
C PHE A 299 1.10 -21.67 20.17
N GLY A 300 0.98 -20.35 20.25
CA GLY A 300 1.84 -19.44 20.98
C GLY A 300 0.98 -18.24 21.37
N ALA A 301 0.43 -18.26 22.58
CA ALA A 301 -0.45 -17.23 23.09
C ALA A 301 0.19 -15.83 22.94
N CYS A 302 -0.65 -14.85 22.57
CA CYS A 302 -0.38 -13.42 22.79
C CYS A 302 0.27 -13.22 24.19
N PRO A 303 1.31 -12.36 24.32
CA PRO A 303 1.92 -12.07 25.61
C PRO A 303 0.84 -11.77 26.65
N ARG A 304 0.87 -12.48 27.79
CA ARG A 304 -0.13 -12.41 28.88
C ARG A 304 -0.46 -10.97 29.34
N GLN A 305 0.36 -9.97 29.00
CA GLN A 305 0.17 -8.57 29.35
C GLN A 305 -0.86 -7.81 28.47
N LEU A 306 -1.32 -8.35 27.33
CA LEU A 306 -2.21 -7.62 26.42
C LEU A 306 -3.69 -8.02 26.49
N ARG A 307 -4.06 -9.05 27.28
CA ARG A 307 -5.46 -9.48 27.42
C ARG A 307 -6.36 -8.42 28.09
N ASN A 308 -5.79 -7.47 28.82
CA ASN A 308 -6.53 -6.45 29.57
C ASN A 308 -6.63 -5.08 28.88
N LEU A 309 -6.10 -4.93 27.65
CA LEU A 309 -6.15 -3.66 26.90
C LEU A 309 -7.24 -3.62 25.82
N ALA A 310 -8.02 -4.69 25.66
CA ALA A 310 -9.18 -4.74 24.78
C ALA A 310 -10.46 -4.23 25.48
N ILE A 311 -10.43 -3.00 25.99
CA ILE A 311 -11.63 -2.26 26.38
C ILE A 311 -11.50 -0.87 25.77
N LEU A 312 -11.88 -0.72 24.49
CA LEU A 312 -12.33 0.52 23.85
C LEU A 312 -12.76 0.13 22.41
N PRO A 313 -14.01 -0.34 22.20
CA PRO A 313 -14.41 -0.90 20.90
C PRO A 313 -14.54 0.10 19.75
N ASN A 314 -14.53 1.42 20.00
CA ASN A 314 -15.01 2.42 19.02
C ASN A 314 -14.08 3.59 18.68
N LEU A 315 -12.81 3.59 19.11
CA LEU A 315 -11.89 4.72 18.85
C LEU A 315 -10.93 4.54 17.66
N PHE A 316 -10.86 3.36 17.04
CA PHE A 316 -9.87 3.10 15.97
C PHE A 316 -10.43 2.52 14.66
N GLN A 317 -11.76 2.44 14.53
CA GLN A 317 -12.39 2.25 13.22
C GLN A 317 -12.57 3.61 12.57
N GLY A 318 -11.45 4.19 12.12
CA GLY A 318 -11.45 5.45 11.38
C GLY A 318 -12.13 5.27 10.04
N GLY A 319 -13.46 5.38 10.01
CA GLY A 319 -14.20 5.74 8.81
C GLY A 319 -13.57 7.01 8.26
N GLU A 320 -13.08 6.96 7.02
CA GLU A 320 -12.57 8.14 6.34
C GLU A 320 -13.76 9.04 6.07
N ALA A 321 -13.94 10.09 6.88
CA ALA A 321 -14.81 11.19 6.50
C ALA A 321 -14.25 11.74 5.17
N PRO A 322 -15.03 11.76 4.08
CA PRO A 322 -14.59 12.44 2.88
C PRO A 322 -14.30 13.89 3.26
N LEU A 323 -13.22 14.46 2.71
CA LEU A 323 -13.09 15.91 2.68
C LEU A 323 -14.33 16.41 1.95
N SER A 324 -15.28 17.00 2.69
CA SER A 324 -16.39 17.71 2.09
C SER A 324 -15.82 18.73 1.10
N PRO A 325 -16.53 19.07 0.01
CA PRO A 325 -16.16 20.19 -0.84
C PRO A 325 -16.40 21.46 -0.03
N LEU A 326 -15.52 21.73 0.93
CA LEU A 326 -15.47 22.99 1.63
C LEU A 326 -14.96 24.00 0.61
N GLY A 327 -15.73 25.08 0.47
CA GLY A 327 -15.27 26.29 -0.21
C GLY A 327 -13.92 26.73 0.32
N GLU A 328 -13.26 27.62 -0.43
CA GLU A 328 -11.88 28.10 -0.29
C GLU A 328 -11.19 27.85 1.07
N PRO A 329 -9.92 27.38 1.08
CA PRO A 329 -9.25 26.91 2.28
C PRO A 329 -9.08 28.01 3.34
N GLY A 330 -10.06 28.09 4.24
CA GLY A 330 -9.99 28.84 5.49
C GLY A 330 -9.00 28.18 6.46
N VAL A 331 -8.27 29.00 7.21
CA VAL A 331 -7.41 28.50 8.30
C VAL A 331 -8.31 28.02 9.43
N HIS A 332 -8.12 26.78 9.90
CA HIS A 332 -8.82 26.33 11.10
C HIS A 332 -8.44 27.21 12.29
N THR A 333 -9.43 27.64 13.06
CA THR A 333 -9.22 28.33 14.32
C THR A 333 -8.50 27.42 15.32
N PRO A 334 -7.79 27.96 16.34
CA PRO A 334 -7.14 27.14 17.36
C PRO A 334 -8.08 26.14 18.06
N GLY A 335 -9.36 26.50 18.22
CA GLY A 335 -10.39 25.62 18.79
C GLY A 335 -10.73 24.44 17.88
N GLU A 336 -10.84 24.68 16.57
CA GLU A 336 -11.09 23.63 15.57
C GLU A 336 -9.90 22.69 15.44
N VAL A 337 -8.66 23.22 15.41
CA VAL A 337 -7.45 22.39 15.39
C VAL A 337 -7.38 21.48 16.62
N LYS A 338 -7.69 22.01 17.81
CA LYS A 338 -7.70 21.21 19.05
C LYS A 338 -8.72 20.06 18.98
N LYS A 339 -9.90 20.31 18.38
CA LYS A 339 -10.91 19.28 18.17
C LYS A 339 -10.45 18.23 17.15
N LEU A 340 -9.90 18.66 16.02
CA LEU A 340 -9.42 17.74 14.97
C LEU A 340 -8.27 16.85 15.46
N ILE A 341 -7.33 17.39 16.26
CA ILE A 341 -6.27 16.57 16.88
C ILE A 341 -6.88 15.55 17.86
N ALA A 342 -7.90 15.95 18.62
CA ALA A 342 -8.58 15.03 19.55
C ALA A 342 -9.35 13.93 18.80
N ASP A 343 -9.92 14.23 17.64
CA ASP A 343 -10.62 13.24 16.79
C ASP A 343 -9.66 12.25 16.09
N GLU A 344 -8.36 12.57 16.01
CA GLU A 344 -7.33 11.66 15.48
C GLU A 344 -6.73 10.71 16.53
N LEU A 345 -6.80 11.05 17.82
CA LEU A 345 -6.27 10.28 18.95
C LEU A 345 -7.24 9.19 19.42
#